data_AF-A0AAN4QZA0-F1
#
_entry.id   AF-A0AAN4QZA0-F1
#
_cell.length_a   1.000
_cell.length_b   1.000
_cell.length_c   1.000
_cell.angle_alpha   90.00
_cell.angle_beta   90.00
_cell.angle_gamma   90.00
#
_symmetry.space_group_name_H-M   'P 1'
#
loop_
_entity.id
_entity.type
_entity.pdbx_description
1 polymer ?
#
loop_
_entity_poly.entity_id
_entity_poly.type
_entity_poly.pdbx_seq_one_letter_code
_entity_poly.pdbx_strand_id
1 'polypeptide(L)'
;MEHNELAGHAGLFTYRFRGIGLQAAEIPNLVFAGTSVVQGNGRAVVIHTGRITKFDKIARLTQNVEDNVSPLQREFNHLTRQITIFALCIGVVFFILDVLFVHNPLAETFIFFLGMVVAFILEGLLPTVTRALAVAVQRMSKRNALVKKLSSVESLGSTSVICTDKTGTLTRNEMTVEYLWTREPRVSGKRHRIRGERRDHDRRGCAPCRRRCGIARAGYWGSALLQRAPARIRTGP
;
A
#
# COMPACT_ATOMS: atom_id res chain seq x y z
N MET A 1 -4.80 -7.76 -23.67
CA MET A 1 -4.84 -6.45 -22.97
C MET A 1 -4.24 -6.68 -21.60
N GLU A 2 -3.36 -5.79 -21.14
CA GLU A 2 -2.82 -5.89 -19.77
C GLU A 2 -3.79 -5.15 -18.84
N HIS A 3 -4.52 -5.89 -18.00
CA HIS A 3 -5.39 -5.32 -16.96
C HIS A 3 -4.59 -5.00 -15.70
N ASN A 4 -3.45 -4.33 -15.85
CA ASN A 4 -2.51 -4.20 -14.73
C ASN A 4 -3.07 -3.26 -13.63
N GLU A 5 -3.74 -2.17 -14.01
CA GLU A 5 -4.23 -1.18 -13.03
C GLU A 5 -5.62 -1.49 -12.44
N LEU A 6 -6.47 -2.27 -13.12
CA LEU A 6 -7.84 -2.51 -12.69
C LEU A 6 -8.07 -3.87 -12.01
N ALA A 7 -7.18 -4.86 -12.23
CA ALA A 7 -7.36 -6.23 -11.72
C ALA A 7 -6.22 -6.73 -10.82
N GLY A 8 -5.11 -6.00 -10.66
CA GLY A 8 -3.99 -6.41 -9.78
C GLY A 8 -3.29 -7.72 -10.16
N HIS A 9 -3.51 -8.21 -11.39
CA HIS A 9 -2.98 -9.49 -11.89
C HIS A 9 -2.08 -9.28 -13.11
N ALA A 10 -0.84 -9.77 -13.03
CA ALA A 10 0.09 -9.88 -14.16
C ALA A 10 -0.25 -11.11 -15.02
N GLY A 11 -1.30 -11.03 -15.85
CA GLY A 11 -1.74 -12.11 -16.72
C GLY A 11 -2.30 -11.62 -18.06
N LEU A 12 -1.96 -12.32 -19.15
CA LEU A 12 -2.50 -12.07 -20.49
C LEU A 12 -3.87 -12.74 -20.62
N PHE A 13 -4.96 -11.96 -20.53
CA PHE A 13 -6.31 -12.52 -20.71
C PHE A 13 -6.59 -12.78 -22.20
N THR A 14 -6.85 -14.04 -22.53
CA THR A 14 -7.35 -14.47 -23.84
C THR A 14 -8.86 -14.66 -23.76
N TYR A 15 -9.60 -13.94 -24.58
CA TYR A 15 -11.05 -13.85 -24.50
C TYR A 15 -11.73 -14.97 -25.30
N ARG A 16 -12.39 -15.92 -24.62
CA ARG A 16 -13.33 -16.89 -25.22
C ARG A 16 -14.73 -16.65 -24.66
N PHE A 17 -15.70 -16.44 -25.55
CA PHE A 17 -17.09 -16.08 -25.25
C PHE A 17 -17.85 -17.20 -24.54
N ARG A 18 -17.92 -17.15 -23.20
CA ARG A 18 -18.95 -17.84 -22.40
C ARG A 18 -19.03 -17.16 -21.03
N GLY A 19 -20.03 -16.29 -20.85
CA GLY A 19 -20.19 -15.49 -19.63
C GLY A 19 -21.50 -15.79 -18.92
N ILE A 20 -21.43 -16.54 -17.81
CA ILE A 20 -22.48 -16.62 -16.80
C ILE A 20 -21.78 -16.37 -15.47
N GLY A 21 -22.12 -15.27 -14.77
CA GLY A 21 -21.60 -14.95 -13.43
C GLY A 21 -20.34 -14.07 -13.33
N LEU A 22 -19.87 -13.43 -14.40
CA LEU A 22 -18.67 -12.59 -14.38
C LEU A 22 -18.95 -11.18 -13.84
N GLN A 23 -18.05 -10.65 -13.01
CA GLN A 23 -18.09 -9.24 -12.63
C GLN A 23 -17.76 -8.36 -13.84
N ALA A 24 -18.23 -7.11 -13.86
CA ALA A 24 -18.04 -6.21 -15.01
C ALA A 24 -16.57 -6.11 -15.49
N ALA A 25 -15.60 -6.17 -14.58
CA ALA A 25 -14.17 -6.11 -14.88
C ALA A 25 -13.63 -7.39 -15.59
N GLU A 26 -14.31 -8.52 -15.43
CA GLU A 26 -13.92 -9.82 -15.99
C GLU A 26 -14.61 -10.09 -17.34
N ILE A 27 -15.51 -9.20 -17.77
CA ILE A 27 -16.28 -9.38 -19.00
C ILE A 27 -15.36 -9.14 -20.21
N PRO A 28 -15.25 -10.11 -21.14
CA PRO A 28 -14.26 -10.09 -22.23
C PRO A 28 -14.50 -9.03 -23.33
N ASN A 29 -15.74 -8.57 -23.50
CA ASN A 29 -16.13 -7.60 -24.53
C ASN A 29 -16.23 -6.16 -24.01
N LEU A 30 -15.73 -5.89 -22.80
CA LEU A 30 -15.62 -4.54 -22.25
C LEU A 30 -14.15 -4.09 -22.23
N VAL A 31 -13.93 -2.85 -22.66
CA VAL A 31 -12.62 -2.18 -22.59
C VAL A 31 -12.79 -0.96 -21.70
N PHE A 32 -11.90 -0.79 -20.73
CA PHE A 32 -11.98 0.28 -19.74
C PHE A 32 -11.01 1.41 -20.06
N ALA A 33 -11.40 2.64 -19.70
CA ALA A 33 -10.48 3.79 -19.73
C ALA A 33 -9.25 3.51 -18.86
N GLY A 34 -8.07 3.92 -19.34
CA GLY A 34 -6.78 3.65 -18.68
C GLY A 34 -6.11 2.33 -19.09
N THR A 35 -6.79 1.45 -19.83
CA THR A 35 -6.19 0.20 -20.33
C THR A 35 -5.49 0.39 -21.67
N SER A 36 -4.40 -0.37 -21.91
CA SER A 36 -3.65 -0.35 -23.17
C SER A 36 -3.75 -1.67 -23.92
N VAL A 37 -3.67 -1.59 -25.25
CA VAL A 37 -3.69 -2.77 -26.14
C VAL A 37 -2.25 -3.24 -26.36
N VAL A 38 -1.91 -4.39 -25.78
CA VAL A 38 -0.57 -4.99 -25.91
C VAL A 38 -0.34 -5.59 -27.30
N GLN A 39 -1.37 -6.21 -27.89
CA GLN A 39 -1.26 -6.87 -29.20
C GLN A 39 -2.63 -6.94 -29.89
N GLY A 40 -2.61 -6.81 -31.22
CA GLY A 40 -3.77 -6.91 -32.09
C GLY A 40 -4.42 -5.56 -32.41
N ASN A 41 -5.43 -5.60 -33.27
CA ASN A 41 -6.26 -4.44 -33.63
C ASN A 41 -7.72 -4.75 -33.32
N GLY A 42 -8.48 -3.74 -32.90
CA GLY A 42 -9.89 -3.90 -32.58
C GLY A 42 -10.67 -2.62 -32.84
N ARG A 43 -11.98 -2.76 -33.04
CA ARG A 43 -12.93 -1.64 -33.06
C ARG A 43 -13.88 -1.83 -31.89
N ALA A 44 -14.18 -0.75 -31.18
CA ALA A 44 -15.08 -0.76 -30.04
C ALA A 44 -16.05 0.42 -30.14
N VAL A 45 -17.25 0.25 -29.59
CA VAL A 45 -18.23 1.32 -29.44
C VAL A 45 -18.02 1.96 -28.08
N VAL A 46 -17.94 3.30 -28.05
CA VAL A 46 -17.80 4.04 -26.81
C VAL A 46 -19.13 4.07 -26.07
N ILE A 47 -19.17 3.44 -24.89
CA ILE A 47 -20.35 3.38 -24.03
C ILE A 47 -20.37 4.47 -22.95
N HIS A 48 -19.20 4.89 -22.45
CA HIS A 48 -19.06 5.86 -21.36
C HIS A 48 -17.81 6.72 -21.60
N THR A 49 -17.87 8.01 -21.31
CA THR A 49 -16.75 8.97 -21.42
C THR A 49 -16.64 9.83 -20.16
N GLY A 50 -15.43 10.34 -19.86
CA GLY A 50 -15.20 11.24 -18.73
C GLY A 50 -15.64 10.65 -17.38
N ARG A 51 -16.45 11.41 -16.62
CA ARG A 51 -16.78 11.16 -15.20
C ARG A 51 -17.68 9.96 -14.94
N ILE A 52 -18.35 9.44 -15.98
CA ILE A 52 -19.21 8.26 -15.86
C ILE A 52 -18.44 6.95 -16.11
N THR A 53 -17.14 7.03 -16.42
CA THR A 53 -16.29 5.84 -16.59
C THR A 53 -15.98 5.17 -15.26
N LYS A 54 -15.72 3.86 -15.28
CA LYS A 54 -15.30 3.10 -14.09
C LYS A 54 -13.95 3.56 -13.54
N PHE A 55 -13.04 3.96 -14.43
CA PHE A 55 -11.73 4.50 -14.05
C PHE A 55 -11.87 5.80 -13.25
N ASP A 56 -12.68 6.75 -13.72
CA ASP A 56 -12.93 8.00 -12.99
C ASP A 56 -13.60 7.72 -11.63
N LYS A 57 -14.53 6.76 -11.57
CA LYS A 57 -15.14 6.36 -10.29
C LYS A 57 -14.08 5.93 -9.25
N ILE A 58 -13.08 5.15 -9.65
CA ILE A 58 -11.97 4.73 -8.78
C ILE A 58 -11.09 5.93 -8.44
N ALA A 59 -10.68 6.73 -9.44
CA ALA A 59 -9.85 7.91 -9.24
C ALA A 59 -10.48 8.90 -8.24
N ARG A 60 -11.80 9.15 -8.34
CA ARG A 60 -12.53 10.00 -7.40
C ARG A 60 -12.62 9.40 -6.01
N LEU A 61 -12.78 8.08 -5.88
CA LEU A 61 -12.76 7.42 -4.57
C LEU A 61 -11.39 7.59 -3.90
N THR A 62 -10.31 7.56 -4.66
CA THR A 62 -8.95 7.76 -4.13
C THR A 62 -8.63 9.23 -3.81
N GLN A 63 -9.15 10.18 -4.59
CA GLN A 63 -8.93 11.61 -4.38
C GLN A 63 -9.77 12.21 -3.24
N ASN A 64 -10.99 11.70 -3.02
CA ASN A 64 -11.89 12.19 -1.97
C ASN A 64 -11.62 11.53 -0.61
N VAL A 65 -10.48 10.85 -0.42
CA VAL A 65 -10.09 10.36 0.89
C VAL A 65 -9.64 11.55 1.72
N GLU A 66 -10.46 11.93 2.71
CA GLU A 66 -10.12 13.00 3.65
C GLU A 66 -8.91 12.60 4.51
N ASP A 67 -8.01 13.56 4.70
CA ASP A 67 -6.88 13.42 5.60
C ASP A 67 -7.42 13.31 7.04
N ASN A 68 -7.28 12.12 7.62
CA ASN A 68 -7.66 11.88 9.01
C ASN A 68 -6.60 12.47 9.95
N VAL A 69 -7.05 13.05 11.07
CA VAL A 69 -6.16 13.50 12.16
C VAL A 69 -5.29 12.35 12.65
N SER A 70 -4.01 12.63 12.92
CA SER A 70 -3.08 11.59 13.38
C SER A 70 -3.39 11.13 14.82
N PRO A 71 -3.08 9.88 15.19
CA PRO A 71 -3.30 9.38 16.57
C PRO A 71 -2.69 10.29 17.66
N LEU A 72 -1.47 10.78 17.45
CA LEU A 72 -0.75 11.67 18.35
C LEU A 72 -1.41 13.05 18.41
N GLN A 73 -1.92 13.56 17.28
CA GLN A 73 -2.68 14.80 17.27
C GLN A 73 -3.99 14.67 18.05
N ARG A 74 -4.66 13.51 17.97
CA ARG A 74 -5.83 13.22 18.81
C ARG A 74 -5.47 13.24 20.29
N GLU A 75 -4.38 12.54 20.64
CA GLU A 75 -3.92 12.49 22.03
C GLU A 75 -3.54 13.88 22.56
N PHE A 76 -2.82 14.68 21.77
CA PHE A 76 -2.52 16.07 22.15
C PHE A 76 -3.77 16.92 22.33
N ASN A 77 -4.77 16.79 21.44
CA ASN A 77 -6.02 17.53 21.62
C ASN A 77 -6.75 17.13 22.92
N HIS A 78 -6.71 15.85 23.30
CA HIS A 78 -7.26 15.39 24.56
C HIS A 78 -6.49 15.97 25.76
N LEU A 79 -5.16 15.92 25.74
CA LEU A 79 -4.30 16.46 26.79
C LEU A 79 -4.47 17.97 26.94
N THR A 80 -4.43 18.72 25.83
CA THR A 80 -4.64 20.17 25.84
C THR A 80 -6.00 20.52 26.42
N ARG A 81 -7.07 19.81 26.02
CA ARG A 81 -8.41 20.05 26.57
C ARG A 81 -8.48 19.80 28.08
N GLN A 82 -7.86 18.73 28.56
CA GLN A 82 -7.80 18.44 30.00
C GLN A 82 -7.06 19.53 30.77
N ILE A 83 -5.86 19.91 30.30
CA ILE A 83 -5.04 20.94 30.94
C ILE A 83 -5.75 22.29 30.95
N THR A 84 -6.39 22.69 29.85
CA THR A 84 -7.15 23.96 29.79
C THR A 84 -8.29 23.97 30.81
N ILE A 85 -9.02 22.85 30.97
CA ILE A 85 -10.09 22.76 31.97
C ILE A 85 -9.51 22.88 33.38
N PHE A 86 -8.42 22.16 33.71
CA PHE A 86 -7.77 22.25 35.02
C PHE A 86 -7.24 23.67 35.31
N ALA A 87 -6.55 24.28 34.34
CA ALA A 87 -6.01 25.63 34.46
C ALA A 87 -7.12 26.67 34.71
N LEU A 88 -8.24 26.56 34.00
CA LEU A 88 -9.38 27.46 34.18
C LEU A 88 -10.05 27.24 35.54
N CYS A 89 -10.29 25.99 35.95
CA CYS A 89 -10.90 25.68 37.25
C CYS A 89 -10.07 26.22 38.41
N ILE A 90 -8.76 25.95 38.41
CA ILE A 90 -7.84 26.43 39.45
C ILE A 90 -7.79 27.96 39.40
N GLY A 91 -7.63 28.56 38.21
CA GLY A 91 -7.61 30.01 38.05
C GLY A 91 -8.86 30.69 38.61
N VAL A 92 -10.06 30.17 38.31
CA VAL A 92 -11.32 30.73 38.82
C VAL A 92 -11.43 30.59 40.34
N VAL A 93 -11.01 29.45 40.90
CA VAL A 93 -10.99 29.25 42.36
C VAL A 93 -10.08 30.28 43.03
N PHE A 94 -8.86 30.47 42.52
CA PHE A 94 -7.93 31.48 43.05
C PHE A 94 -8.45 32.91 42.85
N PHE A 95 -9.10 33.21 41.73
CA PHE A 95 -9.74 34.51 41.49
C PHE A 95 -10.82 34.81 42.54
N ILE A 96 -11.69 33.83 42.85
CA ILE A 96 -12.72 33.99 43.87
C ILE A 96 -12.10 34.18 45.26
N LEU A 97 -11.08 33.40 45.60
CA LEU A 97 -10.38 33.52 46.88
C LEU A 97 -9.70 34.88 47.05
N ASP A 98 -9.07 35.39 46.00
CA ASP A 98 -8.35 36.67 46.04
C ASP A 98 -9.33 37.85 46.21
N VAL A 99 -10.46 37.83 45.51
CA VAL A 99 -11.52 38.84 45.68
C VAL A 99 -12.16 38.77 47.07
N LEU A 100 -12.48 37.56 47.56
CA LEU A 100 -13.24 37.40 48.81
C LEU A 100 -12.40 37.47 50.09
N PHE A 101 -11.14 37.01 50.09
CA PHE A 101 -10.31 36.96 51.31
C PHE A 101 -9.22 38.02 51.35
N VAL A 102 -8.62 38.38 50.21
CA VAL A 102 -7.48 39.31 50.16
C VAL A 102 -7.94 40.75 49.91
N HIS A 103 -9.11 40.93 49.27
CA HIS A 103 -9.71 42.24 48.95
C HIS A 103 -8.83 43.09 48.03
N ASN A 104 -8.10 42.43 47.12
CA ASN A 104 -7.33 43.13 46.09
C ASN A 104 -8.25 43.83 45.09
N PRO A 105 -7.79 44.94 44.47
CA PRO A 105 -8.55 45.60 43.41
C PRO A 105 -8.72 44.65 42.21
N LEU A 106 -9.91 44.64 41.61
CA LEU A 106 -10.30 43.70 40.53
C LEU A 106 -9.29 43.63 39.37
N ALA A 107 -8.61 44.76 39.07
CA ALA A 107 -7.60 44.81 38.03
C ALA A 107 -6.37 43.93 38.34
N GLU A 108 -5.90 43.92 39.59
CA GLU A 108 -4.73 43.12 40.00
C GLU A 108 -5.08 41.63 40.06
N THR A 109 -6.25 41.29 40.59
CA THR A 109 -6.76 39.92 40.63
C THR A 109 -6.94 39.33 39.23
N PHE A 110 -7.39 40.13 38.26
CA PHE A 110 -7.51 39.71 36.86
C PHE A 110 -6.14 39.46 36.20
N ILE A 111 -5.15 40.31 36.47
CA ILE A 111 -3.77 40.11 35.98
C ILE A 111 -3.18 38.82 36.57
N PHE A 112 -3.41 38.56 37.85
CA PHE A 112 -2.95 37.33 38.52
C PHE A 112 -3.62 36.08 37.93
N PHE A 113 -4.93 36.11 37.70
CA PHE A 113 -5.68 35.04 37.02
C PHE A 113 -5.10 34.75 35.63
N LEU A 114 -4.88 35.79 34.83
CA LEU A 114 -4.34 35.64 33.48
C LEU A 114 -2.92 35.06 33.52
N GLY A 115 -2.09 35.50 34.45
CA GLY A 115 -0.75 34.93 34.69
C GLY A 115 -0.79 33.45 35.06
N MET A 116 -1.74 33.05 35.91
CA MET A 116 -1.93 31.65 36.28
C MET A 116 -2.35 30.80 35.08
N VAL A 117 -3.29 31.26 34.25
CA VAL A 117 -3.73 30.53 33.05
C VAL A 117 -2.59 30.39 32.03
N VAL A 118 -1.83 31.47 31.79
CA VAL A 118 -0.69 31.47 30.85
C VAL A 118 0.42 30.52 31.33
N ALA A 119 0.66 30.42 32.65
CA ALA A 119 1.67 29.52 33.20
C ALA A 119 1.42 28.02 32.88
N PHE A 120 0.18 27.63 32.59
CA PHE A 120 -0.16 26.25 32.22
C PHE A 120 -0.03 25.96 30.72
N ILE A 121 0.33 26.94 29.89
CA ILE A 121 0.51 26.75 28.44
C ILE A 121 1.76 25.90 28.18
N LEU A 122 1.60 24.80 27.44
CA LEU A 122 2.69 23.88 27.10
C LEU A 122 3.49 24.34 25.87
N GLU A 123 4.17 25.48 25.99
CA GLU A 123 4.90 26.12 24.88
C GLU A 123 6.04 25.26 24.30
N GLY A 124 6.61 24.34 25.08
CA GLY A 124 7.76 23.52 24.67
C GLY A 124 7.43 22.18 23.99
N LEU A 125 6.16 21.78 23.97
CA LEU A 125 5.79 20.41 23.61
C LEU A 125 5.85 20.17 22.08
N LEU A 126 5.24 21.05 21.30
CA LEU A 126 5.12 20.91 19.84
C LEU A 126 6.50 20.87 19.14
N PRO A 127 7.47 21.74 19.47
CA PRO A 127 8.80 21.70 18.83
C PRO A 127 9.57 20.42 19.17
N THR A 128 9.45 19.94 20.41
CA THR A 128 10.16 18.74 20.88
C THR A 128 9.68 17.49 20.14
N VAL A 129 8.36 17.34 20.00
CA VAL A 129 7.72 16.24 19.27
C VAL A 129 8.11 16.27 17.79
N THR A 130 8.04 17.45 17.16
CA THR A 130 8.37 17.62 15.74
C THR A 130 9.84 17.27 15.48
N ARG A 131 10.74 17.68 16.38
CA ARG A 131 12.16 17.34 16.31
C ARG A 131 12.39 15.83 16.44
N ALA A 132 11.71 15.17 17.39
CA ALA A 132 11.80 13.73 17.55
C ALA A 132 11.32 12.97 16.29
N LEU A 133 10.19 13.37 15.72
CA LEU A 133 9.66 12.79 14.48
C LEU A 133 10.59 13.06 13.28
N ALA A 134 11.18 14.25 13.18
CA ALA A 134 12.13 14.58 12.11
C ALA A 134 13.36 13.66 12.14
N VAL A 135 13.91 13.38 13.32
CA VAL A 135 15.02 12.41 13.49
C VAL A 135 14.58 11.00 13.09
N ALA A 136 13.36 10.58 13.43
CA ALA A 136 12.81 9.29 13.02
C ALA A 136 12.67 9.18 11.50
N VAL A 137 12.11 10.20 10.83
CA VAL A 137 12.01 10.30 9.37
C VAL A 137 13.40 10.23 8.73
N GLN A 138 14.38 10.95 9.27
CA GLN A 138 15.74 10.94 8.75
C GLN A 138 16.38 9.54 8.83
N ARG A 139 16.14 8.81 9.94
CA ARG A 139 16.60 7.42 10.09
C ARG A 139 15.91 6.46 9.10
N MET A 140 14.63 6.65 8.81
CA MET A 140 13.90 5.86 7.81
C MET A 140 14.40 6.14 6.39
N SER A 141 14.62 7.41 6.05
CA SER A 141 15.14 7.82 4.74
C SER A 141 16.54 7.24 4.48
N LYS A 142 17.42 7.21 5.49
CA LYS A 142 18.73 6.54 5.41
C LYS A 142 18.65 5.03 5.12
N ARG A 143 17.49 4.40 5.32
CA ARG A 143 17.22 2.99 5.02
C ARG A 143 16.38 2.82 3.75
N ASN A 144 16.37 3.82 2.87
CA ASN A 144 15.61 3.86 1.61
C ASN A 144 14.08 3.86 1.78
N ALA A 145 13.57 4.27 2.94
CA ALA A 145 12.13 4.48 3.15
C ALA A 145 11.82 5.99 3.12
N LEU A 146 11.34 6.49 1.98
CA LEU A 146 10.98 7.89 1.80
C LEU A 146 9.62 8.19 2.46
N VAL A 147 9.62 9.11 3.42
CA VAL A 147 8.40 9.56 4.11
C VAL A 147 8.00 10.94 3.59
N LYS A 148 6.74 11.08 3.12
CA LYS A 148 6.20 12.35 2.60
C LYS A 148 5.54 13.23 3.66
N LYS A 149 4.95 12.64 4.70
CA LYS A 149 4.25 13.32 5.80
C LYS A 149 4.77 12.80 7.14
N LEU A 150 5.10 13.68 8.10
CA LEU A 150 5.64 13.25 9.40
C LEU A 150 4.64 12.38 10.19
N SER A 151 3.34 12.67 10.07
CA SER A 151 2.26 11.89 10.69
C SER A 151 2.25 10.42 10.26
N SER A 152 2.78 10.10 9.07
CA SER A 152 2.84 8.72 8.58
C SER A 152 3.79 7.83 9.40
N VAL A 153 4.87 8.40 9.97
CA VAL A 153 5.80 7.64 10.84
C VAL A 153 5.11 7.20 12.12
N GLU A 154 4.26 8.07 12.63
CA GLU A 154 3.52 7.87 13.87
C GLU A 154 2.35 6.90 13.66
N SER A 155 1.61 7.03 12.56
CA SER A 155 0.65 6.02 12.12
C SER A 155 1.31 4.65 11.98
N LEU A 156 2.48 4.55 11.35
CA LEU A 156 3.18 3.27 11.18
C LEU A 156 3.56 2.62 12.52
N GLY A 157 3.93 3.42 13.53
CA GLY A 157 4.25 2.93 14.87
C GLY A 157 3.03 2.43 15.66
N SER A 158 1.83 2.88 15.31
CA SER A 158 0.56 2.52 15.96
C SER A 158 -0.30 1.56 15.12
N THR A 159 0.19 1.14 13.95
CA THR A 159 -0.52 0.22 13.05
C THR A 159 -0.68 -1.16 13.68
N SER A 160 -1.92 -1.63 13.79
CA SER A 160 -2.27 -2.99 14.23
C SER A 160 -2.50 -3.97 13.07
N VAL A 161 -2.90 -3.46 11.90
CA VAL A 161 -3.23 -4.27 10.72
C VAL A 161 -2.50 -3.73 9.49
N ILE A 162 -1.77 -4.60 8.79
CA ILE A 162 -1.08 -4.26 7.54
C ILE A 162 -1.83 -4.91 6.37
N CYS A 163 -2.47 -4.07 5.56
CA CYS A 163 -3.00 -4.47 4.26
C CYS A 163 -1.89 -4.33 3.22
N THR A 164 -1.48 -5.44 2.61
CA THR A 164 -0.44 -5.45 1.56
C THR A 164 -1.01 -5.97 0.27
N ASP A 165 -0.61 -5.36 -0.85
CA ASP A 165 -0.90 -5.90 -2.16
C ASP A 165 0.01 -7.11 -2.45
N LYS A 166 -0.42 -8.01 -3.33
CA LYS A 166 0.36 -9.18 -3.74
C LYS A 166 1.34 -8.82 -4.85
N THR A 167 0.82 -8.35 -5.98
CA THR A 167 1.62 -8.19 -7.21
C THR A 167 2.47 -6.94 -7.10
N GLY A 168 3.79 -7.06 -7.25
CA GLY A 168 4.72 -5.92 -7.17
C GLY A 168 5.00 -5.38 -5.75
N THR A 169 4.32 -5.90 -4.71
CA THR A 169 4.63 -5.61 -3.31
C THR A 169 5.17 -6.85 -2.59
N LEU A 170 4.37 -7.90 -2.43
CA LEU A 170 4.85 -9.17 -1.87
C LEU A 170 5.65 -10.00 -2.90
N THR A 171 5.27 -9.89 -4.17
CA THR A 171 5.95 -10.58 -5.28
C THR A 171 6.82 -9.60 -6.06
N ARG A 172 7.83 -10.13 -6.74
CA ARG A 172 8.74 -9.34 -7.60
C ARG A 172 8.12 -8.86 -8.91
N ASN A 173 6.82 -9.09 -9.13
CA ASN A 173 6.15 -8.87 -10.41
C ASN A 173 6.89 -9.51 -11.60
N GLU A 174 7.58 -10.62 -11.35
CA GLU A 174 8.38 -11.37 -12.32
C GLU A 174 7.94 -12.83 -12.31
N MET A 175 7.49 -13.34 -13.46
CA MET A 175 7.12 -14.75 -13.59
C MET A 175 8.38 -15.62 -13.58
N THR A 176 8.52 -16.44 -12.55
CA THR A 176 9.68 -17.32 -12.36
C THR A 176 9.23 -18.78 -12.34
N VAL A 177 9.94 -19.66 -13.08
CA VAL A 177 9.69 -21.11 -13.04
C VAL A 177 10.11 -21.64 -11.68
N GLU A 178 9.16 -22.15 -10.90
CA GLU A 178 9.42 -22.67 -9.55
C GLU A 178 9.68 -24.18 -9.55
N TYR A 179 8.93 -24.93 -10.36
CA TYR A 179 9.01 -26.39 -10.44
C TYR A 179 9.09 -26.87 -11.89
N LEU A 180 9.93 -27.87 -12.13
CA LEU A 180 9.99 -28.60 -13.38
C LEU A 180 9.75 -30.08 -13.09
N TRP A 181 8.65 -30.62 -13.62
CA TRP A 181 8.37 -32.04 -13.53
C TRP A 181 8.89 -32.74 -14.79
N THR A 182 9.90 -33.60 -14.64
CA THR A 182 10.45 -34.42 -15.73
C THR A 182 10.47 -35.90 -15.34
N ARG A 183 10.24 -36.77 -16.34
CA ARG A 183 10.26 -38.23 -16.19
C ARG A 183 11.68 -38.81 -16.08
N GLU A 184 12.68 -38.08 -16.58
CA GLU A 184 14.08 -38.50 -16.57
C GLU A 184 14.96 -37.52 -15.75
N PRO A 185 15.85 -38.01 -14.88
CA PRO A 185 16.64 -37.17 -13.98
C PRO A 185 17.84 -36.45 -14.64
N ARG A 186 17.87 -36.29 -15.97
CA ARG A 186 19.02 -35.70 -16.68
C ARG A 186 18.71 -34.31 -17.24
N VAL A 187 18.95 -33.29 -16.42
CA VAL A 187 19.30 -31.96 -16.90
C VAL A 187 20.62 -31.55 -16.26
N SER A 188 21.73 -31.90 -16.93
CA SER A 188 23.02 -31.26 -16.71
C SER A 188 23.03 -29.99 -17.57
N GLY A 189 22.78 -28.83 -16.94
CA GLY A 189 22.73 -27.55 -17.62
C GLY A 189 22.99 -26.43 -16.62
N LYS A 190 24.01 -25.61 -16.90
CA LYS A 190 24.64 -24.64 -16.00
C LYS A 190 23.66 -23.68 -15.31
N ARG A 191 23.81 -23.60 -13.97
CA ARG A 191 23.51 -22.50 -13.03
C ARG A 191 22.62 -21.36 -13.56
N HIS A 192 21.30 -21.55 -13.47
CA HIS A 192 20.46 -20.58 -12.77
C HIS A 192 19.97 -21.24 -11.48
N ARG A 193 19.94 -20.49 -10.38
CA ARG A 193 19.78 -20.99 -9.02
C ARG A 193 18.34 -21.46 -8.76
N ILE A 194 17.92 -22.54 -9.39
CA ILE A 194 16.79 -23.34 -8.90
C ILE A 194 17.32 -24.06 -7.66
N ARG A 195 17.11 -23.46 -6.48
CA ARG A 195 17.43 -24.10 -5.20
C ARG A 195 16.35 -25.16 -4.95
N GLY A 196 16.41 -26.24 -5.74
CA GLY A 196 15.55 -27.40 -5.56
C GLY A 196 15.98 -28.16 -4.32
N GLU A 197 15.20 -28.04 -3.25
CA GLU A 197 15.23 -29.02 -2.19
C GLU A 197 14.68 -30.33 -2.77
N ARG A 198 15.57 -31.32 -2.87
CA ARG A 198 15.28 -32.62 -3.47
C ARG A 198 14.37 -33.39 -2.52
N ARG A 199 13.05 -33.27 -2.68
CA ARG A 199 12.12 -34.22 -2.08
C ARG A 199 12.09 -35.46 -2.95
N ASP A 200 12.96 -36.42 -2.63
CA ASP A 200 12.80 -37.80 -3.11
C ASP A 200 11.48 -38.31 -2.53
N HIS A 201 10.45 -38.38 -3.38
CA HIS A 201 9.19 -38.99 -2.99
C HIS A 201 9.46 -40.50 -2.81
N ASP A 202 9.34 -40.96 -1.56
CA ASP A 202 9.56 -42.36 -1.18
C ASP A 202 8.80 -43.29 -2.14
N ARG A 203 9.54 -44.22 -2.74
CA ARG A 203 9.04 -45.20 -3.74
C ARG A 203 8.17 -46.30 -3.11
N ARG A 204 7.65 -46.10 -1.90
CA ARG A 204 6.75 -47.04 -1.22
C ARG A 204 5.30 -46.60 -1.37
N GLY A 205 4.71 -46.84 -2.54
CA GLY A 205 3.26 -46.62 -2.67
C GLY A 205 2.61 -46.75 -4.04
N CYS A 206 3.34 -46.99 -5.13
CA CYS A 206 2.73 -47.14 -6.46
C CYS A 206 2.96 -48.52 -7.09
N ALA A 207 2.38 -49.54 -6.48
CA ALA A 207 1.93 -50.74 -7.20
C ALA A 207 0.40 -50.66 -7.20
N PRO A 208 -0.29 -50.30 -8.31
CA PRO A 208 -0.24 -51.02 -9.59
C PRO A 208 -0.60 -50.13 -10.82
N CYS A 209 0.19 -49.12 -11.21
CA CYS A 209 -0.15 -48.27 -12.38
C CYS A 209 0.66 -48.62 -13.64
N ARG A 210 0.99 -49.90 -13.86
CA ARG A 210 1.86 -50.36 -14.96
C ARG A 210 1.16 -50.52 -16.32
N ARG A 211 -0.14 -50.19 -16.45
CA ARG A 211 -0.90 -50.48 -17.70
C ARG A 211 -1.74 -49.35 -18.32
N ARG A 212 -1.76 -48.11 -17.80
CA ARG A 212 -2.69 -47.09 -18.34
C ARG A 212 -2.18 -45.65 -18.53
N CYS A 213 -0.87 -45.42 -18.56
CA CYS A 213 -0.36 -44.14 -19.08
C CYS A 213 -0.28 -44.17 -20.61
N GLY A 214 -1.44 -44.04 -21.25
CA GLY A 214 -1.55 -43.71 -22.66
C GLY A 214 -0.84 -42.39 -22.92
N ILE A 215 0.13 -42.43 -23.83
CA ILE A 215 0.85 -41.28 -24.35
C ILE A 215 -0.16 -40.39 -25.06
N ALA A 216 -0.54 -39.26 -24.46
CA ALA A 216 -1.08 -38.14 -25.20
C ALA A 216 0.09 -37.49 -25.94
N ARG A 217 0.17 -37.72 -27.26
CA ARG A 217 1.10 -37.05 -28.17
C ARG A 217 0.93 -35.54 -28.05
N ALA A 218 1.87 -34.86 -27.39
CA ALA A 218 2.05 -33.43 -27.58
C ALA A 218 2.81 -33.24 -28.90
N GLY A 219 2.14 -32.63 -29.87
CA GLY A 219 2.70 -32.32 -31.18
C GLY A 219 3.95 -31.45 -31.07
N TYR A 220 4.94 -31.79 -31.88
CA TYR A 220 6.02 -30.91 -32.28
C TYR A 220 5.46 -29.58 -32.80
N TRP A 221 5.75 -28.47 -32.11
CA TRP A 221 5.90 -27.15 -32.72
C TRP A 221 7.05 -26.45 -32.02
N GLY A 222 8.26 -26.92 -32.31
CA GLY A 222 9.44 -26.10 -32.22
C GLY A 222 9.55 -25.28 -33.50
N SER A 223 9.44 -23.96 -33.38
CA SER A 223 10.06 -23.03 -34.31
C SER A 223 10.64 -21.89 -33.51
N ALA A 224 11.97 -21.90 -33.48
CA ALA A 224 12.84 -20.87 -32.98
C ALA A 224 12.34 -19.46 -33.30
N LEU A 225 12.36 -18.58 -32.28
CA LEU A 225 12.59 -17.15 -32.48
C LEU A 225 13.45 -16.66 -31.33
N LEU A 226 14.76 -16.74 -31.57
CA LEU A 226 15.72 -15.78 -31.02
C LEU A 226 15.18 -14.37 -31.29
N GLN A 227 14.74 -13.66 -30.24
CA GLN A 227 14.67 -12.21 -30.26
C GLN A 227 15.49 -11.65 -29.10
N ARG A 228 16.74 -11.36 -29.50
CA ARG A 228 17.65 -10.30 -29.08
C ARG A 228 17.18 -9.42 -27.91
N ALA A 229 18.05 -9.33 -26.90
CA ALA A 229 18.11 -8.22 -25.96
C ALA A 229 18.05 -6.86 -26.68
N PRO A 230 17.24 -5.89 -26.21
CA PRO A 230 17.27 -4.54 -26.77
C PRO A 230 18.56 -3.84 -26.39
N ALA A 231 19.22 -3.33 -27.42
CA ALA A 231 20.42 -2.52 -27.35
C ALA A 231 20.18 -1.24 -26.54
N ARG A 232 21.18 -0.92 -25.71
CA ARG A 232 21.34 0.33 -24.97
C ARG A 232 21.52 1.47 -25.99
N ILE A 233 20.55 2.37 -26.11
CA ILE A 233 20.70 3.62 -26.87
C ILE A 233 21.19 4.71 -25.91
N ARG A 234 22.43 5.12 -26.13
CA ARG A 234 23.06 6.33 -25.57
C ARG A 234 22.71 7.47 -26.53
N THR A 235 22.08 8.51 -26.05
CA THR A 235 22.09 9.81 -26.72
C THR A 235 22.33 10.88 -25.66
N GLY A 236 23.60 11.28 -25.53
CA GLY A 236 23.96 12.64 -25.12
C GLY A 236 23.72 13.60 -26.29
N PRO A 237 23.90 14.89 -26.06
CA PRO A 237 25.24 15.49 -26.12
C PRO A 237 26.00 15.47 -24.79
#